data_AF-A0A929AZR3-F1
#
_entry.id   AF-A0A929AZR3-F1
#
_cell.length_a   1.000
_cell.length_b   1.000
_cell.length_c   1.000
_cell.angle_alpha   90.00
_cell.angle_beta   90.00
_cell.angle_gamma   90.00
#
_symmetry.space_group_name_H-M   'P 1'
#
loop_
_entity.id
_entity.type
_entity.pdbx_description
1 polymer ?
#
loop_
_entity_poly.entity_id
_entity_poly.type
_entity_poly.pdbx_seq_one_letter_code
_entity_poly.pdbx_strand_id
1 'polypeptide(L)'
;MDLLSENLPNDGSYHIYRLLEKANERLSQLGKHGKRAKLKQSGNSVALQFNFHGQQQKGCGCSFSNKGIAEAERLAALVTNQLSAESFTWDWYYSLIGKKAVPKDDKQQKTCKQLITEYKSYWFKESKKLKKADTAWYNRFKYVEKVMSQENSSLSTAIVRQIIEKTNNDSTVRTRTLQALTSLFEHFDISEHYKLIQSYKDKNNPTPKKRNVPSDNKVKAVFHSGFNPSAKSPKKYIYRYAQWQFLYSLLATYGLRIHEAWNIANWDKPVILHQGDWIVVEENLEEEEDKYEQYIGSDLIVPAILDPTNTSKILCIKHSTKTGYRMAMPLSPLGENWLKEFNLIQPLNLPDIENPLQPQKPGMACPCTVITCHWFMRRKYGFTAHDLRHAYNHRVHCLGYNATLLSKSLGHSLQMNSTAYLKTMPDDRTLQMFLDASQTEKEKQSELEQLRAEIDFLKTELEKSQAEVSLYKSLLEQMTKKI
;
A
#
# COMPACT_ATOMS: atom_id res chain seq x y z
N MET A 1 10.75 -31.27 43.02
CA MET A 1 11.72 -30.27 43.52
C MET A 1 12.33 -29.61 42.31
N ASP A 2 12.30 -28.29 42.35
CA ASP A 2 12.59 -27.34 41.29
C ASP A 2 14.02 -27.42 40.75
N LEU A 3 14.23 -26.78 39.60
CA LEU A 3 14.97 -25.52 39.56
C LEU A 3 14.84 -24.91 38.15
N LEU A 4 13.74 -24.18 37.95
CA LEU A 4 13.65 -23.14 36.92
C LEU A 4 14.61 -22.02 37.32
N SER A 5 15.54 -21.68 36.44
CA SER A 5 16.47 -20.57 36.67
C SER A 5 15.73 -19.23 36.52
N GLU A 6 15.42 -18.60 37.64
CA GLU A 6 15.04 -17.19 37.68
C GLU A 6 16.20 -16.39 38.30
N ASN A 7 17.08 -15.89 37.45
CA ASN A 7 17.89 -14.72 37.81
C ASN A 7 16.98 -13.49 37.74
N LEU A 8 16.27 -13.19 38.83
CA LEU A 8 15.51 -11.95 38.96
C LEU A 8 16.42 -10.81 39.41
N PRO A 9 16.42 -9.66 38.71
CA PRO A 9 16.99 -8.44 39.25
C PRO A 9 16.13 -7.95 40.43
N ASN A 10 16.74 -7.86 41.60
CA ASN A 10 16.11 -7.42 42.85
C ASN A 10 16.05 -5.88 42.94
N ASP A 11 15.54 -5.22 41.90
CA ASP A 11 15.51 -3.75 41.77
C ASP A 11 14.15 -3.12 42.15
N GLY A 12 13.23 -3.90 42.74
CA GLY A 12 11.89 -3.45 43.12
C GLY A 12 10.89 -3.31 41.95
N SER A 13 11.34 -3.39 40.69
CA SER A 13 10.47 -3.26 39.52
C SER A 13 9.56 -4.49 39.33
N TYR A 14 10.10 -5.70 39.52
CA TYR A 14 9.35 -6.98 39.46
C TYR A 14 8.19 -7.02 40.46
N HIS A 15 8.38 -6.43 41.64
CA HIS A 15 7.33 -6.37 42.66
C HIS A 15 6.14 -5.51 42.23
N ILE A 16 6.39 -4.39 41.54
CA ILE A 16 5.37 -3.47 41.02
C ILE A 16 4.55 -4.13 39.90
N TYR A 17 5.18 -4.89 39.01
CA TYR A 17 4.47 -5.67 37.98
C TYR A 17 3.53 -6.72 38.59
N ARG A 18 4.01 -7.47 39.58
CA ARG A 18 3.19 -8.46 40.29
C ARG A 18 2.01 -7.80 41.02
N LEU A 19 2.17 -6.58 41.52
CA LEU A 19 1.07 -5.81 42.12
C LEU A 19 0.04 -5.37 41.07
N LEU A 20 0.47 -4.97 39.88
CA LEU A 20 -0.43 -4.65 38.77
C LEU A 20 -1.23 -5.88 38.31
N GLU A 21 -0.59 -7.05 38.24
CA GLU A 21 -1.27 -8.31 37.92
C GLU A 21 -2.32 -8.68 38.97
N LYS A 22 -1.94 -8.67 40.26
CA LYS A 22 -2.88 -8.93 41.36
C LYS A 22 -4.05 -7.94 41.40
N ALA A 23 -3.82 -6.67 41.08
CA ALA A 23 -4.89 -5.68 40.97
C ALA A 23 -5.84 -6.01 39.80
N ASN A 24 -5.31 -6.44 38.67
CA ASN A 24 -6.13 -6.89 37.53
C ASN A 24 -6.92 -8.16 37.82
N GLU A 25 -6.37 -9.11 38.59
CA GLU A 25 -7.10 -10.28 39.07
C GLU A 25 -8.30 -9.88 39.93
N ARG A 26 -8.13 -8.96 40.88
CA ARG A 26 -9.24 -8.44 41.70
C ARG A 26 -10.28 -7.70 40.88
N LEU A 27 -9.85 -6.82 39.97
CA LEU A 27 -10.75 -6.11 39.04
C LEU A 27 -11.51 -7.06 38.11
N SER A 28 -10.93 -8.22 37.80
CA SER A 28 -11.59 -9.23 36.97
C SER A 28 -12.87 -9.79 37.61
N GLN A 29 -12.96 -9.76 38.95
CA GLN A 29 -14.09 -10.24 39.74
C GLN A 29 -15.22 -9.20 39.88
N LEU A 30 -14.93 -7.91 39.64
CA LEU A 30 -15.88 -6.80 39.88
C LEU A 30 -16.86 -6.53 38.73
N GLY A 31 -16.66 -7.12 37.55
CA GLY A 31 -17.55 -6.86 36.40
C GLY A 31 -17.44 -7.89 35.28
N LYS A 32 -18.49 -7.98 34.45
CA LYS A 32 -18.54 -8.89 33.29
C LYS A 32 -17.53 -8.46 32.22
N HIS A 33 -17.06 -9.44 31.44
CA HIS A 33 -16.18 -9.18 30.30
C HIS A 33 -16.79 -8.13 29.36
N GLY A 34 -16.05 -7.06 29.06
CA GLY A 34 -16.52 -5.94 28.23
C GLY A 34 -17.15 -4.75 28.98
N LYS A 35 -17.49 -4.88 30.27
CA LYS A 35 -17.96 -3.77 31.13
C LYS A 35 -17.02 -3.48 32.32
N ARG A 36 -15.80 -4.03 32.29
CA ARG A 36 -14.78 -3.86 33.34
C ARG A 36 -13.58 -3.09 32.84
N ALA A 37 -12.99 -2.29 33.73
CA ALA A 37 -11.71 -1.63 33.51
C ALA A 37 -10.56 -2.47 34.08
N LYS A 38 -9.41 -2.42 33.41
CA LYS A 38 -8.16 -3.06 33.83
C LYS A 38 -7.00 -2.07 33.78
N LEU A 39 -5.97 -2.32 34.55
CA LEU A 39 -4.75 -1.53 34.61
C LEU A 39 -3.76 -1.98 33.54
N LYS A 40 -3.05 -1.02 32.95
CA LYS A 40 -1.94 -1.26 32.02
C LYS A 40 -0.84 -0.25 32.26
N GLN A 41 0.41 -0.70 32.24
CA GLN A 41 1.55 0.20 32.31
C GLN A 41 1.63 1.06 31.04
N SER A 42 1.92 2.35 31.22
CA SER A 42 2.15 3.33 30.16
C SER A 42 3.36 4.18 30.54
N GLY A 43 4.57 3.69 30.23
CA GLY A 43 5.82 4.29 30.71
C GLY A 43 5.88 4.29 32.25
N ASN A 44 6.19 5.46 32.83
CA ASN A 44 6.22 5.66 34.29
C ASN A 44 4.84 5.93 34.92
N SER A 45 3.74 5.64 34.21
CA SER A 45 2.36 5.87 34.65
C SER A 45 1.47 4.65 34.45
N VAL A 46 0.32 4.64 35.13
CA VAL A 46 -0.72 3.63 34.96
C VAL A 46 -1.85 4.19 34.09
N ALA A 47 -2.34 3.38 33.17
CA ALA A 47 -3.52 3.67 32.36
C ALA A 47 -4.64 2.66 32.65
N LEU A 48 -5.87 3.14 32.52
CA LEU A 48 -7.10 2.36 32.57
C LEU A 48 -7.46 1.92 31.15
N GLN A 49 -7.65 0.63 30.95
CA GLN A 49 -8.14 0.04 29.71
C GLN A 49 -9.53 -0.56 29.91
N PHE A 50 -10.51 -0.13 29.12
CA PHE A 50 -11.91 -0.57 29.21
C PHE A 50 -12.59 -0.45 27.85
N ASN A 51 -13.84 -0.91 27.74
CA ASN A 51 -14.62 -0.78 26.51
C ASN A 51 -15.75 0.24 26.71
N PHE A 52 -15.75 1.29 25.88
CA PHE A 52 -16.81 2.29 25.80
C PHE A 52 -16.86 2.80 24.37
N HIS A 53 -17.88 2.39 23.61
CA HIS A 53 -17.96 2.59 22.16
C HIS A 53 -16.71 2.13 21.38
N GLY A 54 -16.04 1.07 21.85
CA GLY A 54 -14.75 0.59 21.36
C GLY A 54 -13.72 0.46 22.47
N GLN A 55 -12.58 -0.18 22.19
CA GLN A 55 -11.51 -0.33 23.16
C GLN A 55 -10.85 1.02 23.45
N GLN A 56 -10.90 1.44 24.72
CA GLN A 56 -10.30 2.69 25.20
C GLN A 56 -9.10 2.37 26.11
N GLN A 57 -8.05 3.18 26.02
CA GLN A 57 -6.92 3.18 26.97
C GLN A 57 -6.62 4.63 27.36
N LYS A 58 -6.85 5.01 28.62
CA LYS A 58 -6.72 6.39 29.10
C LYS A 58 -5.92 6.46 30.39
N GLY A 59 -5.02 7.44 30.48
CA GLY A 59 -4.21 7.66 31.68
C GLY A 59 -5.08 8.13 32.84
N CYS A 60 -4.83 7.59 34.03
CA CYS A 60 -5.62 7.89 35.25
C CYS A 60 -4.91 8.85 36.22
N GLY A 61 -3.81 9.48 35.79
CA GLY A 61 -3.03 10.38 36.64
C GLY A 61 -2.18 9.68 37.71
N CYS A 62 -2.16 8.34 37.73
CA CYS A 62 -1.40 7.56 38.71
C CYS A 62 -0.01 7.19 38.17
N SER A 63 1.01 7.28 39.03
CA SER A 63 2.37 6.82 38.71
C SER A 63 2.47 5.30 38.74
N PHE A 64 3.44 4.72 38.00
CA PHE A 64 3.72 3.29 38.06
C PHE A 64 4.53 2.95 39.32
N SER A 65 3.85 2.97 40.46
CA SER A 65 4.40 2.72 41.81
C SER A 65 3.39 1.98 42.67
N ASN A 66 3.79 1.43 43.82
CA ASN A 66 2.87 0.72 44.73
C ASN A 66 1.64 1.56 45.11
N LYS A 67 1.84 2.82 45.50
CA LYS A 67 0.74 3.74 45.82
C LYS A 67 -0.09 4.10 44.59
N GLY A 68 0.55 4.29 43.44
CA GLY A 68 -0.14 4.61 42.19
C GLY A 68 -0.97 3.45 41.63
N ILE A 69 -0.53 2.20 41.77
CA ILE A 69 -1.31 1.02 41.39
C ILE A 69 -2.54 0.85 42.29
N ALA A 70 -2.37 1.01 43.61
CA ALA A 70 -3.49 0.92 44.54
C ALA A 70 -4.57 1.98 44.26
N GLU A 71 -4.15 3.21 43.92
CA GLU A 71 -5.09 4.27 43.55
C GLU A 71 -5.71 4.04 42.18
N ALA A 72 -4.93 3.60 41.18
CA ALA A 72 -5.44 3.25 39.86
C ALA A 72 -6.46 2.11 39.93
N GLU A 73 -6.27 1.14 40.83
CA GLU A 73 -7.22 0.05 41.08
C GLU A 73 -8.56 0.57 41.60
N ARG A 74 -8.56 1.51 42.55
CA ARG A 74 -9.79 2.16 43.04
C ARG A 74 -10.52 2.90 41.92
N LEU A 75 -9.78 3.65 41.10
CA LEU A 75 -10.33 4.35 39.93
C LEU A 75 -10.92 3.36 38.91
N ALA A 76 -10.25 2.22 38.68
CA ALA A 76 -10.73 1.16 37.80
C ALA A 76 -12.03 0.52 38.31
N ALA A 77 -12.16 0.32 39.62
CA ALA A 77 -13.38 -0.19 40.23
C ALA A 77 -14.56 0.79 40.04
N LEU A 78 -14.34 2.10 40.25
CA LEU A 78 -15.35 3.12 40.01
C LEU A 78 -15.80 3.18 38.55
N VAL A 79 -14.84 3.13 37.61
CA VAL A 79 -15.14 3.07 36.17
C VAL A 79 -15.93 1.81 35.83
N THR A 80 -15.56 0.66 36.39
CA THR A 80 -16.27 -0.61 36.20
C THR A 80 -17.72 -0.52 36.69
N ASN A 81 -17.96 0.12 37.83
CA ASN A 81 -19.31 0.33 38.36
C ASN A 81 -20.15 1.22 37.44
N GLN A 82 -19.59 2.33 36.95
CA GLN A 82 -20.27 3.25 36.02
C GLN A 82 -20.57 2.59 34.65
N LEU A 83 -19.64 1.78 34.13
CA LEU A 83 -19.85 1.02 32.90
C LEU A 83 -20.91 -0.07 33.09
N SER A 84 -20.94 -0.72 34.25
CA SER A 84 -21.94 -1.73 34.59
C SER A 84 -23.33 -1.14 34.74
N ALA A 85 -23.45 0.05 35.33
CA ALA A 85 -24.67 0.82 35.48
C ALA A 85 -25.09 1.59 34.20
N GLU A 86 -24.31 1.52 33.13
CA GLU A 86 -24.53 2.25 31.87
C GLU A 86 -24.62 3.79 32.02
N SER A 87 -24.09 4.32 33.12
CA SER A 87 -24.10 5.75 33.47
C SER A 87 -22.76 6.44 33.23
N PHE A 88 -21.79 5.73 32.66
CA PHE A 88 -20.46 6.28 32.36
C PHE A 88 -20.52 7.47 31.40
N THR A 89 -19.87 8.57 31.77
CA THR A 89 -19.64 9.74 30.90
C THR A 89 -18.17 10.19 30.98
N TRP A 90 -17.66 10.80 29.91
CA TRP A 90 -16.31 11.33 29.89
C TRP A 90 -16.11 12.50 30.86
N ASP A 91 -17.15 13.33 31.05
CA ASP A 91 -17.13 14.45 31.99
C ASP A 91 -16.95 13.97 33.44
N TRP A 92 -17.66 12.91 33.82
CA TRP A 92 -17.47 12.24 35.10
C TRP A 92 -16.06 11.65 35.24
N TYR A 93 -15.57 10.95 34.21
CA TYR A 93 -14.24 10.34 34.23
C TYR A 93 -13.12 11.37 34.37
N TYR A 94 -13.19 12.49 33.67
CA TYR A 94 -12.18 13.56 33.79
C TYR A 94 -12.21 14.22 35.17
N SER A 95 -13.42 14.48 35.70
CA SER A 95 -13.59 14.97 37.06
C SER A 95 -13.00 14.02 38.10
N LEU A 96 -13.19 12.71 37.91
CA LEU A 96 -12.68 11.67 38.79
C LEU A 96 -11.14 11.68 38.87
N ILE A 97 -10.45 11.88 37.74
CA ILE A 97 -8.97 11.85 37.69
C ILE A 97 -8.32 13.21 37.96
N GLY A 98 -9.08 14.18 38.49
CA GLY A 98 -8.56 15.51 38.84
C GLY A 98 -8.13 16.35 37.64
N LYS A 99 -8.41 15.91 36.41
CA LYS A 99 -8.37 16.79 35.25
C LYS A 99 -9.58 17.68 35.38
N LYS A 100 -9.39 18.97 35.69
CA LYS A 100 -10.48 19.96 35.70
C LYS A 100 -11.42 19.63 34.55
N ALA A 101 -12.67 19.29 34.87
CA ALA A 101 -13.73 19.32 33.88
C ALA A 101 -13.57 20.67 33.21
N VAL A 102 -13.21 20.68 31.92
CA VAL A 102 -13.29 21.92 31.16
C VAL A 102 -14.74 22.32 31.36
N PRO A 103 -15.02 23.46 32.02
CA PRO A 103 -16.39 23.92 32.13
C PRO A 103 -16.95 23.87 30.71
N LYS A 104 -18.14 23.30 30.54
CA LYS A 104 -19.01 23.79 29.47
C LYS A 104 -19.27 25.24 29.84
N ASP A 105 -18.30 26.10 29.57
CA ASP A 105 -18.59 27.50 29.31
C ASP A 105 -19.70 27.50 28.28
N ASP A 106 -20.57 28.49 28.40
CA ASP A 106 -21.37 29.06 27.31
C ASP A 106 -20.48 29.48 26.12
N LYS A 107 -19.67 28.56 25.59
CA LYS A 107 -19.21 28.61 24.22
C LYS A 107 -20.48 28.48 23.42
N GLN A 108 -21.01 29.63 23.02
CA GLN A 108 -21.69 29.83 21.75
C GLN A 108 -21.41 28.62 20.86
N GLN A 109 -22.38 27.70 20.75
CA GLN A 109 -22.21 26.49 19.96
C GLN A 109 -21.67 26.94 18.62
N LYS A 110 -20.45 26.49 18.29
CA LYS A 110 -19.79 26.94 17.06
C LYS A 110 -20.76 26.69 15.92
N THR A 111 -21.05 27.75 15.18
CA THR A 111 -21.92 27.64 14.02
C THR A 111 -21.26 26.74 12.99
N CYS A 112 -22.05 26.13 12.10
CA CYS A 112 -21.50 25.34 11.01
C CYS A 112 -20.40 26.10 10.23
N LYS A 113 -20.63 27.40 9.99
CA LYS A 113 -19.66 28.29 9.34
C LYS A 113 -18.36 28.43 10.13
N GLN A 114 -18.43 28.55 11.46
CA GLN A 114 -17.24 28.62 12.31
C GLN A 114 -16.47 27.28 12.29
N LEU A 115 -17.18 26.15 12.45
CA LEU A 115 -16.58 24.81 12.44
C LEU A 115 -15.79 24.56 11.15
N ILE A 116 -16.38 24.81 9.98
CA ILE A 116 -15.69 24.54 8.72
C ILE A 116 -14.53 25.50 8.46
N THR A 117 -14.64 26.76 8.87
CA THR A 117 -13.58 27.77 8.69
C THR A 117 -12.35 27.43 9.53
N GLU A 118 -12.57 27.04 10.79
CA GLU A 118 -11.51 26.65 11.70
C GLU A 118 -10.84 25.35 11.25
N TYR A 119 -11.64 24.33 10.89
CA TYR A 119 -11.10 23.07 10.41
C TYR A 119 -10.33 23.22 9.09
N LYS A 120 -10.81 24.09 8.17
CA LYS A 120 -10.07 24.42 6.95
C LYS A 120 -8.70 25.01 7.27
N SER A 121 -8.65 25.98 8.19
CA SER A 121 -7.41 26.60 8.62
C SER A 121 -6.43 25.59 9.24
N TYR A 122 -6.92 24.70 10.11
CA TYR A 122 -6.13 23.59 10.67
C TYR A 122 -5.62 22.65 9.57
N TRP A 123 -6.50 22.21 8.68
CA TRP A 123 -6.16 21.25 7.63
C TRP A 123 -5.08 21.77 6.69
N PHE A 124 -5.13 23.05 6.30
CA PHE A 124 -4.09 23.67 5.46
C PHE A 124 -2.76 23.85 6.18
N LYS A 125 -2.78 24.09 7.51
CA LYS A 125 -1.55 24.13 8.32
C LYS A 125 -0.87 22.76 8.37
N GLU A 126 -1.63 21.69 8.58
CA GLU A 126 -1.12 20.31 8.58
C GLU A 126 -0.72 19.84 7.17
N SER A 127 -1.39 20.33 6.14
CA SER A 127 -1.19 19.92 4.75
C SER A 127 -0.08 20.67 4.01
N LYS A 128 0.76 21.46 4.70
CA LYS A 128 1.84 22.25 4.09
C LYS A 128 2.79 21.43 3.21
N LYS A 129 3.01 20.15 3.54
CA LYS A 129 3.86 19.23 2.75
C LYS A 129 3.17 18.69 1.48
N LEU A 130 1.86 18.87 1.32
CA LEU A 130 1.11 18.37 0.17
C LEU A 130 1.24 19.31 -1.03
N LYS A 131 1.84 18.82 -2.12
CA LYS A 131 1.99 19.56 -3.40
C LYS A 131 0.67 20.03 -4.05
N LYS A 132 -0.50 19.55 -3.60
CA LYS A 132 -1.85 19.89 -4.12
C LYS A 132 -2.88 20.02 -3.01
N ALA A 133 -2.56 20.74 -1.94
CA ALA A 133 -3.45 20.91 -0.79
C ALA A 133 -4.85 21.42 -1.22
N ASP A 134 -4.94 22.46 -2.06
CA ASP A 134 -6.23 23.02 -2.51
C ASP A 134 -7.09 22.02 -3.28
N THR A 135 -6.49 21.30 -4.25
CA THR A 135 -7.22 20.30 -5.03
C THR A 135 -7.67 19.14 -4.16
N ALA A 136 -6.85 18.73 -3.19
CA ALA A 136 -7.20 17.67 -2.25
C ALA A 136 -8.34 18.10 -1.31
N TRP A 137 -8.29 19.33 -0.81
CA TRP A 137 -9.37 19.94 -0.04
C TRP A 137 -10.66 19.99 -0.88
N TYR A 138 -10.63 20.62 -2.06
CA TYR A 138 -11.81 20.74 -2.92
C TYR A 138 -12.42 19.37 -3.25
N ASN A 139 -11.62 18.38 -3.63
CA ASN A 139 -12.13 17.06 -3.98
C ASN A 139 -12.80 16.31 -2.83
N ARG A 140 -12.51 16.69 -1.58
CA ARG A 140 -13.01 16.01 -0.38
C ARG A 140 -14.10 16.82 0.33
N PHE A 141 -13.89 18.12 0.48
CA PHE A 141 -14.73 19.03 1.27
C PHE A 141 -15.70 19.89 0.46
N LYS A 142 -15.70 19.84 -0.89
CA LYS A 142 -16.56 20.69 -1.75
C LYS A 142 -17.99 20.87 -1.24
N TYR A 143 -18.70 19.79 -0.93
CA TYR A 143 -20.09 19.85 -0.50
C TYR A 143 -20.25 20.20 0.98
N VAL A 144 -19.30 19.76 1.82
CA VAL A 144 -19.25 20.13 3.25
C VAL A 144 -19.08 21.63 3.38
N GLU A 145 -18.07 22.19 2.71
CA GLU A 145 -17.79 23.62 2.69
C GLU A 145 -18.95 24.40 2.08
N LYS A 146 -19.47 23.99 0.93
CA LYS A 146 -20.58 24.69 0.24
C LYS A 146 -21.80 24.87 1.14
N VAL A 147 -22.16 23.86 1.95
CA VAL A 147 -23.32 23.95 2.85
C VAL A 147 -22.93 24.65 4.15
N MET A 148 -21.91 24.18 4.85
CA MET A 148 -21.58 24.70 6.18
C MET A 148 -21.16 26.17 6.16
N SER A 149 -20.55 26.67 5.08
CA SER A 149 -20.17 28.09 4.99
C SER A 149 -21.37 29.05 4.95
N GLN A 150 -22.55 28.55 4.59
CA GLN A 150 -23.80 29.30 4.48
C GLN A 150 -24.66 29.21 5.75
N GLU A 151 -24.33 28.30 6.66
CA GLU A 151 -25.12 27.99 7.85
C GLU A 151 -24.54 28.66 9.11
N ASN A 152 -25.30 29.63 9.66
CA ASN A 152 -24.97 30.29 10.94
C ASN A 152 -25.63 29.59 12.15
N SER A 153 -26.32 28.47 11.92
CA SER A 153 -26.91 27.62 12.95
C SER A 153 -25.88 26.61 13.49
N SER A 154 -26.17 26.00 14.64
CA SER A 154 -25.40 24.87 15.15
C SER A 154 -25.56 23.65 14.24
N LEU A 155 -24.56 22.76 14.26
CA LEU A 155 -24.61 21.55 13.45
C LEU A 155 -25.78 20.67 13.91
N SER A 156 -26.63 20.28 12.96
CA SER A 156 -27.76 19.42 13.21
C SER A 156 -27.76 18.21 12.26
N THR A 157 -28.45 17.15 12.66
CA THR A 157 -28.64 15.95 11.82
C THR A 157 -29.24 16.30 10.44
N ALA A 158 -30.10 17.33 10.37
CA ALA A 158 -30.69 17.80 9.11
C ALA A 158 -29.64 18.39 8.16
N ILE A 159 -28.72 19.20 8.68
CA ILE A 159 -27.59 19.77 7.90
C ILE A 159 -26.67 18.65 7.41
N VAL A 160 -26.36 17.67 8.26
CA VAL A 160 -25.53 16.53 7.87
C VAL A 160 -26.17 15.73 6.74
N ARG A 161 -27.48 15.45 6.81
CA ARG A 161 -28.22 14.81 5.72
C ARG A 161 -28.18 15.64 4.45
N GLN A 162 -28.45 16.94 4.54
CA GLN A 162 -28.42 17.88 3.42
C GLN A 162 -27.07 17.86 2.69
N ILE A 163 -25.95 17.81 3.42
CA ILE A 163 -24.60 17.69 2.83
C ILE A 163 -24.45 16.39 2.05
N ILE A 164 -24.82 15.26 2.64
CA ILE A 164 -24.66 13.93 2.03
C ILE A 164 -25.58 13.79 0.81
N GLU A 165 -26.81 14.27 0.89
CA GLU A 165 -27.84 14.13 -0.16
C GLU A 165 -27.59 15.04 -1.37
N LYS A 166 -26.72 16.06 -1.25
CA LYS A 166 -26.19 16.80 -2.42
C LYS A 166 -25.25 15.98 -3.30
N THR A 167 -24.80 14.82 -2.83
CA THR A 167 -24.01 13.87 -3.62
C THR A 167 -24.89 12.75 -4.12
N ASN A 168 -24.62 12.19 -5.29
CA ASN A 168 -25.38 11.03 -5.80
C ASN A 168 -25.08 9.77 -4.96
N ASN A 169 -26.07 8.89 -4.81
CA ASN A 169 -25.81 7.57 -4.24
C ASN A 169 -24.82 6.78 -5.11
N ASP A 170 -24.12 5.83 -4.49
CA ASP A 170 -23.16 4.95 -5.16
C ASP A 170 -22.11 5.73 -5.96
N SER A 171 -21.60 6.81 -5.36
CA SER A 171 -20.62 7.68 -6.00
C SER A 171 -19.35 7.84 -5.17
N THR A 172 -18.20 7.91 -5.85
CA THR A 172 -16.91 8.19 -5.18
C THR A 172 -16.92 9.57 -4.50
N VAL A 173 -17.74 10.50 -5.01
CA VAL A 173 -17.93 11.84 -4.43
C VAL A 173 -18.61 11.73 -3.07
N ARG A 174 -19.65 10.89 -2.93
CA ARG A 174 -20.30 10.59 -1.65
C ARG A 174 -19.33 9.94 -0.67
N THR A 175 -18.53 8.96 -1.10
CA THR A 175 -17.48 8.35 -0.27
C THR A 175 -16.53 9.39 0.32
N ARG A 176 -16.00 10.29 -0.53
CA ARG A 176 -15.08 11.35 -0.08
C ARG A 176 -15.76 12.34 0.87
N THR A 177 -17.02 12.70 0.60
CA THR A 177 -17.80 13.62 1.44
C THR A 177 -18.06 13.01 2.82
N LEU A 178 -18.42 11.73 2.90
CA LEU A 178 -18.59 11.01 4.18
C LEU A 178 -17.27 10.94 4.97
N GLN A 179 -16.14 10.70 4.30
CA GLN A 179 -14.81 10.75 4.92
C GLN A 179 -14.44 12.17 5.38
N ALA A 180 -14.84 13.20 4.65
CA ALA A 180 -14.62 14.60 5.01
C ALA A 180 -15.35 14.95 6.31
N LEU A 181 -16.64 14.61 6.39
CA LEU A 181 -17.46 14.77 7.60
C LEU A 181 -16.88 13.98 8.78
N THR A 182 -16.47 12.72 8.56
CA THR A 182 -15.85 11.91 9.62
C THR A 182 -14.63 12.63 10.22
N SER A 183 -13.68 13.10 9.39
CA SER A 183 -12.48 13.77 9.91
C SER A 183 -12.74 15.13 10.54
N LEU A 184 -13.75 15.87 10.06
CA LEU A 184 -14.17 17.12 10.71
C LEU A 184 -14.78 16.84 12.08
N PHE A 185 -15.62 15.82 12.19
CA PHE A 185 -16.26 15.43 13.46
C PHE A 185 -15.25 14.89 14.46
N GLU A 186 -14.26 14.12 14.01
CA GLU A 186 -13.14 13.67 14.84
C GLU A 186 -12.34 14.85 15.40
N HIS A 187 -12.10 15.90 14.60
CA HIS A 187 -11.34 17.07 15.06
C HIS A 187 -12.06 17.90 16.13
N PHE A 188 -13.39 17.92 16.12
CA PHE A 188 -14.20 18.65 17.10
C PHE A 188 -14.87 17.75 18.14
N ASP A 189 -14.49 16.48 18.21
CA ASP A 189 -15.08 15.48 19.12
C ASP A 189 -16.63 15.35 19.01
N ILE A 190 -17.18 15.48 17.79
CA ILE A 190 -18.62 15.40 17.52
C ILE A 190 -19.03 13.95 17.24
N SER A 191 -19.51 13.23 18.25
CA SER A 191 -19.85 11.80 18.11
C SER A 191 -21.29 11.49 17.69
N GLU A 192 -22.21 12.43 17.86
CA GLU A 192 -23.66 12.24 17.68
C GLU A 192 -24.07 11.79 16.26
N HIS A 193 -23.29 12.12 15.23
CA HIS A 193 -23.62 11.81 13.84
C HIS A 193 -22.94 10.55 13.28
N TYR A 194 -22.09 9.86 14.05
CA TYR A 194 -21.35 8.71 13.51
C TYR A 194 -22.25 7.56 13.04
N LYS A 195 -23.33 7.25 13.77
CA LYS A 195 -24.31 6.23 13.35
C LYS A 195 -24.97 6.61 12.01
N LEU A 196 -25.30 7.89 11.83
CA LEU A 196 -25.85 8.39 10.58
C LEU A 196 -24.85 8.22 9.43
N ILE A 197 -23.62 8.71 9.60
CA ILE A 197 -22.56 8.56 8.61
C ILE A 197 -22.36 7.10 8.23
N GLN A 198 -22.31 6.19 9.22
CA GLN A 198 -22.13 4.77 8.96
C GLN A 198 -23.26 4.21 8.10
N SER A 199 -24.51 4.55 8.40
CA SER A 199 -25.66 4.10 7.60
C SER A 199 -25.60 4.54 6.12
N TYR A 200 -25.03 5.70 5.80
CA TYR A 200 -24.82 6.14 4.41
C TYR A 200 -23.58 5.48 3.78
N LYS A 201 -22.54 5.17 4.56
CA LYS A 201 -21.37 4.41 4.09
C LYS A 201 -21.79 3.01 3.64
N ASP A 202 -22.56 2.31 4.46
CA ASP A 202 -23.02 0.94 4.19
C ASP A 202 -23.88 0.83 2.92
N LYS A 203 -24.58 1.92 2.57
CA LYS A 203 -25.48 2.00 1.41
C LYS A 203 -24.85 2.62 0.16
N ASN A 204 -23.59 3.03 0.22
CA ASN A 204 -22.92 3.70 -0.89
C ASN A 204 -21.84 2.79 -1.51
N ASN A 205 -22.21 2.16 -2.62
CA ASN A 205 -21.44 1.15 -3.35
C ASN A 205 -21.00 1.67 -4.73
N PRO A 206 -20.02 2.60 -4.78
CA PRO A 206 -19.58 3.16 -6.06
C PRO A 206 -18.96 2.10 -6.95
N THR A 207 -19.49 1.97 -8.16
CA THR A 207 -18.94 1.04 -9.15
C THR A 207 -17.56 1.54 -9.63
N PRO A 208 -16.51 0.73 -9.51
CA PRO A 208 -15.21 1.08 -10.08
C PRO A 208 -15.33 1.29 -11.59
N LYS A 209 -14.64 2.31 -12.12
CA LYS A 209 -14.57 2.49 -13.58
C LYS A 209 -13.97 1.25 -14.22
N LYS A 210 -14.67 0.68 -15.21
CA LYS A 210 -14.13 -0.39 -16.05
C LYS A 210 -12.86 0.11 -16.72
N ARG A 211 -11.76 -0.63 -16.57
CA ARG A 211 -10.47 -0.36 -17.22
C ARG A 211 -10.28 -1.35 -18.36
N ASN A 212 -9.66 -0.90 -19.44
CA ASN A 212 -9.27 -1.80 -20.52
C ASN A 212 -7.87 -2.33 -20.25
N VAL A 213 -7.76 -3.35 -19.40
CA VAL A 213 -6.48 -3.99 -19.07
C VAL A 213 -6.11 -4.94 -20.22
N PRO A 214 -4.94 -4.77 -20.87
CA PRO A 214 -4.55 -5.63 -21.97
C PRO A 214 -4.18 -7.04 -21.46
N SER A 215 -4.49 -8.07 -22.26
CA SER A 215 -3.94 -9.42 -22.06
C SER A 215 -2.46 -9.48 -22.45
N ASP A 216 -1.75 -10.48 -21.97
CA ASP A 216 -0.33 -10.68 -22.29
C ASP A 216 -0.08 -10.85 -23.79
N ASN A 217 -0.97 -11.55 -24.50
CA ASN A 217 -0.93 -11.63 -25.97
C ASN A 217 -1.10 -10.27 -26.64
N LYS A 218 -1.99 -9.41 -26.11
CA LYS A 218 -2.13 -8.04 -26.63
C LYS A 218 -0.88 -7.21 -26.35
N VAL A 219 -0.24 -7.39 -25.19
CA VAL A 219 1.01 -6.70 -24.85
C VAL A 219 2.10 -7.06 -25.84
N LYS A 220 2.33 -8.35 -26.09
CA LYS A 220 3.29 -8.82 -27.11
C LYS A 220 2.96 -8.31 -28.51
N ALA A 221 1.71 -8.38 -28.94
CA ALA A 221 1.31 -7.90 -30.25
C ALA A 221 1.64 -6.40 -30.44
N VAL A 222 1.43 -5.58 -29.41
CA VAL A 222 1.80 -4.15 -29.42
C VAL A 222 3.31 -3.96 -29.38
N PHE A 223 4.06 -4.76 -28.62
CA PHE A 223 5.52 -4.71 -28.65
C PHE A 223 6.06 -4.96 -30.07
N HIS A 224 5.59 -6.01 -30.75
CA HIS A 224 6.10 -6.44 -32.07
C HIS A 224 5.68 -5.50 -33.21
N SER A 225 4.50 -4.88 -33.15
CA SER A 225 3.93 -4.13 -34.29
C SER A 225 3.58 -2.67 -34.00
N GLY A 226 3.51 -2.27 -32.72
CA GLY A 226 2.98 -0.99 -32.28
C GLY A 226 3.96 0.17 -32.27
N PHE A 227 5.24 -0.07 -32.57
CA PHE A 227 6.31 0.93 -32.52
C PHE A 227 6.95 1.18 -33.89
N ASN A 228 6.21 0.91 -34.97
CA ASN A 228 6.69 1.18 -36.33
C ASN A 228 6.53 2.67 -36.69
N PRO A 229 7.57 3.33 -37.23
CA PRO A 229 7.46 4.68 -37.74
C PRO A 229 6.54 4.74 -38.95
N SER A 230 5.68 5.75 -38.99
CA SER A 230 4.94 6.06 -40.22
C SER A 230 5.93 6.51 -41.30
N ALA A 231 5.67 6.19 -42.57
CA ALA A 231 6.45 6.67 -43.71
C ALA A 231 6.60 8.21 -43.75
N LYS A 232 5.66 8.95 -43.14
CA LYS A 232 5.68 10.42 -43.03
C LYS A 232 6.47 10.93 -41.81
N SER A 233 7.04 10.05 -40.99
CA SER A 233 7.78 10.45 -39.78
C SER A 233 9.08 11.16 -40.16
N PRO A 234 9.39 12.32 -39.56
CA PRO A 234 10.67 12.99 -39.82
C PRO A 234 11.83 12.05 -39.46
N LYS A 235 12.79 11.88 -40.38
CA LYS A 235 13.95 10.97 -40.20
C LYS A 235 14.67 11.20 -38.87
N LYS A 236 14.83 12.48 -38.48
CA LYS A 236 15.46 12.89 -37.22
C LYS A 236 14.76 12.39 -35.95
N TYR A 237 13.53 11.92 -36.00
CA TYR A 237 12.77 11.45 -34.84
C TYR A 237 12.46 9.94 -34.87
N ILE A 238 12.97 9.20 -35.86
CA ILE A 238 12.72 7.75 -35.97
C ILE A 238 13.28 6.99 -34.77
N TYR A 239 14.45 7.40 -34.25
CA TYR A 239 15.09 6.78 -33.09
C TYR A 239 14.18 6.73 -31.85
N ARG A 240 13.26 7.71 -31.70
CA ARG A 240 12.35 7.80 -30.55
C ARG A 240 11.40 6.60 -30.46
N TYR A 241 11.10 5.94 -31.58
CA TYR A 241 10.22 4.78 -31.56
C TYR A 241 10.82 3.62 -30.76
N ALA A 242 12.13 3.38 -30.90
CA ALA A 242 12.86 2.42 -30.09
C ALA A 242 12.84 2.81 -28.60
N GLN A 243 12.99 4.09 -28.29
CA GLN A 243 12.88 4.59 -26.91
C GLN A 243 11.50 4.34 -26.29
N TRP A 244 10.43 4.58 -27.06
CA TRP A 244 9.06 4.32 -26.61
C TRP A 244 8.77 2.83 -26.47
N GLN A 245 9.31 1.99 -27.35
CA GLN A 245 9.22 0.54 -27.27
C GLN A 245 9.94 0.04 -26.02
N PHE A 246 11.13 0.55 -25.72
CA PHE A 246 11.88 0.23 -24.51
C PHE A 246 11.10 0.61 -23.23
N LEU A 247 10.59 1.84 -23.14
CA LEU A 247 9.75 2.27 -22.01
C LEU A 247 8.51 1.37 -21.86
N TYR A 248 7.83 1.06 -22.97
CA TYR A 248 6.67 0.19 -22.96
C TYR A 248 6.98 -1.18 -22.34
N SER A 249 8.07 -1.80 -22.79
CA SER A 249 8.56 -3.08 -22.29
C SER A 249 8.91 -3.04 -20.81
N LEU A 250 9.55 -1.96 -20.37
CA LEU A 250 9.91 -1.74 -18.97
C LEU A 250 8.66 -1.64 -18.08
N LEU A 251 7.64 -0.87 -18.50
CA LEU A 251 6.38 -0.75 -17.78
C LEU A 251 5.62 -2.09 -17.70
N ALA A 252 5.60 -2.86 -18.78
CA ALA A 252 4.88 -4.12 -18.88
C ALA A 252 5.53 -5.26 -18.08
N THR A 253 6.87 -5.24 -17.99
CA THR A 253 7.66 -6.31 -17.35
C THR A 253 7.80 -6.08 -15.84
N TYR A 254 7.95 -4.85 -15.38
CA TYR A 254 8.18 -4.52 -13.97
C TYR A 254 6.99 -3.88 -13.26
N GLY A 255 5.90 -3.62 -13.99
CA GLY A 255 4.70 -2.99 -13.43
C GLY A 255 4.95 -1.57 -12.91
N LEU A 256 5.91 -0.83 -13.49
CA LEU A 256 6.27 0.50 -13.00
C LEU A 256 5.16 1.53 -13.22
N ARG A 257 5.11 2.56 -12.36
CA ARG A 257 4.49 3.84 -12.69
C ARG A 257 5.40 4.55 -13.68
N ILE A 258 4.81 5.33 -14.59
CA ILE A 258 5.53 5.99 -15.68
C ILE A 258 6.78 6.75 -15.20
N HIS A 259 6.62 7.56 -14.14
CA HIS A 259 7.71 8.38 -13.61
C HIS A 259 8.79 7.59 -12.86
N GLU A 260 8.52 6.36 -12.44
CA GLU A 260 9.53 5.50 -11.79
C GLU A 260 10.59 5.04 -12.80
N ALA A 261 10.27 4.96 -14.09
CA ALA A 261 11.24 4.59 -15.13
C ALA A 261 12.45 5.55 -15.19
N TRP A 262 12.25 6.84 -14.89
CA TRP A 262 13.31 7.85 -14.83
C TRP A 262 14.00 7.93 -13.45
N ASN A 263 13.67 7.03 -12.53
CA ASN A 263 14.21 6.99 -11.16
C ASN A 263 14.80 5.61 -10.81
N ILE A 264 15.16 4.82 -11.82
CA ILE A 264 15.84 3.55 -11.59
C ILE A 264 17.24 3.81 -11.05
N ALA A 265 17.59 3.11 -9.98
CA ALA A 265 18.84 3.29 -9.25
C ALA A 265 19.93 2.30 -9.65
N ASN A 266 19.57 1.08 -10.07
CA ASN A 266 20.51 -0.02 -10.29
C ASN A 266 20.58 -0.51 -11.75
N TRP A 267 20.41 0.36 -12.75
CA TRP A 267 20.41 -0.12 -14.14
C TRP A 267 21.81 -0.57 -14.59
N ASP A 268 22.78 0.34 -14.49
CA ASP A 268 24.18 0.20 -14.90
C ASP A 268 25.13 -0.02 -13.72
N LYS A 269 24.75 0.44 -12.52
CA LYS A 269 25.53 0.30 -11.28
C LYS A 269 24.77 -0.50 -10.22
N PRO A 270 25.45 -1.23 -9.33
CA PRO A 270 24.79 -1.85 -8.19
C PRO A 270 24.32 -0.78 -7.19
N VAL A 271 23.39 -1.15 -6.33
CA VAL A 271 22.97 -0.34 -5.18
C VAL A 271 23.30 -1.06 -3.89
N ILE A 272 23.86 -0.33 -2.93
CA ILE A 272 24.12 -0.81 -1.58
C ILE A 272 23.02 -0.26 -0.67
N LEU A 273 22.36 -1.15 0.05
CA LEU A 273 21.38 -0.80 1.08
C LEU A 273 22.12 -0.74 2.41
N HIS A 274 22.18 0.45 3.01
CA HIS A 274 22.83 0.70 4.30
C HIS A 274 21.78 1.23 5.27
N GLN A 275 21.57 0.57 6.41
CA GLN A 275 20.57 0.99 7.42
C GLN A 275 19.12 1.07 6.92
N GLY A 276 18.74 0.33 5.87
CA GLY A 276 17.40 0.45 5.28
C GLY A 276 17.16 1.78 4.55
N ASP A 277 18.22 2.57 4.39
CA ASP A 277 18.28 3.75 3.54
C ASP A 277 19.22 3.50 2.35
N TRP A 278 18.93 4.22 1.26
CA TRP A 278 19.52 3.96 -0.04
C TRP A 278 20.78 4.80 -0.20
N ILE A 279 21.95 4.16 -0.15
CA ILE A 279 23.19 4.83 -0.52
C ILE A 279 23.43 4.55 -2.00
N VAL A 280 23.16 5.56 -2.83
CA VAL A 280 23.72 5.59 -4.18
C VAL A 280 25.19 5.92 -3.99
N VAL A 281 26.08 5.04 -4.44
CA VAL A 281 27.52 5.33 -4.50
C VAL A 281 27.72 6.40 -5.57
N GLU A 282 27.53 7.67 -5.20
CA GLU A 282 27.99 8.81 -5.98
C GLU A 282 29.40 9.15 -5.47
N GLU A 283 30.38 9.09 -6.37
CA GLU A 283 31.72 9.60 -6.11
C GLU A 283 31.60 11.12 -5.88
N ASN A 284 31.97 11.55 -4.67
CA ASN A 284 32.14 12.94 -4.22
C ASN A 284 30.87 13.67 -3.78
N LEU A 285 30.54 13.55 -2.50
CA LEU A 285 30.01 14.68 -1.73
C LEU A 285 30.75 14.76 -0.40
N GLU A 286 31.55 15.81 -0.28
CA GLU A 286 32.17 16.26 0.95
C GLU A 286 31.09 16.61 1.98
N GLU A 287 31.34 16.16 3.22
CA GLU A 287 30.88 16.73 4.50
C GLU A 287 29.40 17.08 4.64
N GLU A 288 28.65 16.20 5.32
CA GLU A 288 27.77 16.66 6.42
C GLU A 288 27.63 15.51 7.43
N GLU A 289 28.15 15.74 8.63
CA GLU A 289 28.14 14.84 9.77
C GLU A 289 26.73 14.68 10.35
N ASP A 290 26.07 13.55 10.10
CA ASP A 290 24.98 13.08 10.94
C ASP A 290 25.36 11.76 11.62
N LYS A 291 25.33 11.78 12.96
CA LYS A 291 25.82 10.76 13.88
C LYS A 291 25.10 9.42 13.70
N TYR A 292 25.87 8.37 13.40
CA TYR A 292 25.38 6.99 13.33
C TYR A 292 25.62 6.24 14.65
N GLU A 293 24.55 5.72 15.26
CA GLU A 293 24.65 4.68 16.28
C GLU A 293 24.98 3.33 15.63
N GLN A 294 25.92 2.60 16.21
CA GLN A 294 26.56 1.42 15.65
C GLN A 294 25.66 0.18 15.78
N TYR A 295 25.27 -0.45 14.65
CA TYR A 295 24.63 -1.78 14.60
C TYR A 295 25.45 -2.75 13.76
N ILE A 296 25.37 -4.04 14.10
CA ILE A 296 26.20 -5.15 13.62
C ILE A 296 25.37 -6.00 12.62
N GLY A 297 25.54 -5.79 11.32
CA GLY A 297 24.92 -6.58 10.24
C GLY A 297 25.57 -6.30 8.86
N SER A 298 25.60 -7.26 7.94
CA SER A 298 26.30 -7.18 6.64
C SER A 298 25.54 -6.35 5.60
N ASP A 299 26.25 -5.50 4.83
CA ASP A 299 25.69 -4.69 3.74
C ASP A 299 24.96 -5.54 2.67
N LEU A 300 23.78 -5.11 2.23
CA LEU A 300 22.98 -5.80 1.23
C LEU A 300 23.16 -5.14 -0.15
N ILE A 301 23.74 -5.88 -1.09
CA ILE A 301 24.03 -5.38 -2.45
C ILE A 301 22.98 -5.90 -3.42
N VAL A 302 22.26 -4.99 -4.09
CA VAL A 302 21.43 -5.33 -5.25
C VAL A 302 22.25 -5.06 -6.52
N PRO A 303 22.60 -6.09 -7.30
CA PRO A 303 23.44 -5.92 -8.48
C PRO A 303 22.81 -5.03 -9.56
N ALA A 304 23.64 -4.52 -10.46
CA ALA A 304 23.17 -3.80 -11.64
C ALA A 304 22.31 -4.70 -12.54
N ILE A 305 21.31 -4.15 -13.23
CA ILE A 305 20.52 -4.91 -14.22
C ILE A 305 21.39 -5.39 -15.37
N LEU A 306 22.35 -4.57 -15.80
CA LEU A 306 23.28 -4.91 -16.88
C LEU A 306 24.38 -5.89 -16.47
N ASP A 307 24.53 -6.19 -15.17
CA ASP A 307 25.48 -7.21 -14.71
C ASP A 307 25.09 -8.60 -15.24
N PRO A 308 25.93 -9.28 -16.05
CA PRO A 308 25.63 -10.61 -16.57
C PRO A 308 25.40 -11.66 -15.49
N THR A 309 26.00 -11.48 -14.30
CA THR A 309 25.86 -12.40 -13.16
C THR A 309 24.55 -12.18 -12.39
N ASN A 310 23.90 -11.02 -12.57
CA ASN A 310 22.60 -10.74 -11.97
C ASN A 310 21.50 -11.55 -12.66
N THR A 311 21.08 -12.65 -12.06
CA THR A 311 20.03 -13.51 -12.65
C THR A 311 18.61 -13.15 -12.21
N SER A 312 18.43 -12.36 -11.15
CA SER A 312 17.11 -11.96 -10.65
C SER A 312 16.59 -10.69 -11.34
N LYS A 313 17.51 -9.85 -11.84
CA LYS A 313 17.22 -8.60 -12.56
C LYS A 313 16.20 -7.73 -11.81
N ILE A 314 16.27 -7.70 -10.48
CA ILE A 314 15.37 -6.89 -9.64
C ILE A 314 15.74 -5.42 -9.80
N LEU A 315 14.74 -4.58 -10.05
CA LEU A 315 14.89 -3.14 -10.14
C LEU A 315 14.78 -2.46 -8.78
N CYS A 316 15.59 -1.43 -8.62
CA CYS A 316 15.59 -0.52 -7.50
C CYS A 316 15.14 0.88 -7.96
N ILE A 317 14.23 1.52 -7.20
CA ILE A 317 13.63 2.81 -7.58
C ILE A 317 13.85 3.85 -6.47
N LYS A 318 14.39 5.02 -6.83
CA LYS A 318 14.71 6.14 -5.92
C LYS A 318 13.46 6.83 -5.32
N HIS A 319 13.65 7.50 -4.17
CA HIS A 319 12.62 8.11 -3.31
C HIS A 319 11.83 9.28 -3.91
N SER A 320 12.26 9.88 -5.03
CA SER A 320 11.63 11.10 -5.58
C SER A 320 10.22 10.88 -6.18
N THR A 321 9.57 9.76 -5.87
CA THR A 321 8.26 9.35 -6.39
C THR A 321 7.19 9.32 -5.29
N LYS A 322 5.91 9.32 -5.66
CA LYS A 322 4.75 9.27 -4.71
C LYS A 322 4.79 8.02 -3.79
N THR A 323 5.71 7.10 -4.02
CA THR A 323 5.73 5.74 -3.47
C THR A 323 6.92 5.40 -2.61
N GLY A 324 7.81 6.36 -2.35
CA GLY A 324 9.04 6.11 -1.60
C GLY A 324 9.99 5.19 -2.36
N TYR A 325 11.06 4.78 -1.70
CA TYR A 325 11.95 3.76 -2.23
C TYR A 325 11.24 2.41 -2.32
N ARG A 326 11.52 1.66 -3.39
CA ARG A 326 11.01 0.28 -3.54
C ARG A 326 11.80 -0.53 -4.55
N MET A 327 11.69 -1.84 -4.41
CA MET A 327 12.13 -2.80 -5.42
C MET A 327 10.97 -3.19 -6.35
N ALA A 328 11.29 -3.63 -7.58
CA ALA A 328 10.34 -4.16 -8.55
C ALA A 328 10.94 -5.41 -9.22
N MET A 329 10.19 -6.52 -9.20
CA MET A 329 10.61 -7.76 -9.82
C MET A 329 10.16 -7.79 -11.30
N PRO A 330 10.96 -8.35 -12.22
CA PRO A 330 10.49 -8.60 -13.58
C PRO A 330 9.53 -9.79 -13.59
N LEU A 331 8.45 -9.71 -14.34
CA LEU A 331 7.52 -10.81 -14.55
C LEU A 331 7.12 -10.95 -16.01
N SER A 332 7.09 -12.19 -16.47
CA SER A 332 6.62 -12.62 -17.80
C SER A 332 5.53 -13.68 -17.63
N PRO A 333 4.70 -13.92 -18.66
CA PRO A 333 3.80 -15.07 -18.66
C PRO A 333 4.57 -16.37 -18.47
N LEU A 334 3.89 -17.38 -17.94
CA LEU A 334 4.50 -18.68 -17.67
C LEU A 334 5.09 -19.29 -18.95
N GLY A 335 6.37 -19.68 -18.89
CA GLY A 335 7.10 -20.22 -20.04
C GLY A 335 7.52 -19.18 -21.09
N GLU A 336 7.48 -17.89 -20.75
CA GLU A 336 8.00 -16.79 -21.56
C GLU A 336 9.10 -16.03 -20.79
N ASN A 337 9.95 -15.35 -21.54
CA ASN A 337 10.99 -14.49 -20.97
C ASN A 337 10.98 -13.14 -21.66
N TRP A 338 10.20 -12.20 -21.12
CA TRP A 338 10.08 -10.86 -21.66
C TRP A 338 11.35 -10.02 -21.51
N LEU A 339 12.23 -10.34 -20.57
CA LEU A 339 13.54 -9.68 -20.51
C LEU A 339 14.33 -9.94 -21.80
N LYS A 340 14.27 -11.17 -22.32
CA LYS A 340 14.87 -11.58 -23.60
C LYS A 340 14.03 -11.17 -24.80
N GLU A 341 12.74 -11.51 -24.83
CA GLU A 341 11.84 -11.25 -25.96
C GLU A 341 11.73 -9.75 -26.26
N PHE A 342 11.64 -8.91 -25.21
CA PHE A 342 11.56 -7.47 -25.39
C PHE A 342 12.91 -6.78 -25.50
N ASN A 343 14.01 -7.54 -25.53
CA ASN A 343 15.38 -7.04 -25.55
C ASN A 343 15.61 -5.95 -24.48
N LEU A 344 15.22 -6.22 -23.23
CA LEU A 344 15.30 -5.23 -22.15
C LEU A 344 16.70 -5.07 -21.57
N ILE A 345 17.54 -6.10 -21.64
CA ILE A 345 18.92 -6.07 -21.11
C ILE A 345 19.83 -5.38 -22.13
N GLN A 346 19.70 -4.06 -22.23
CA GLN A 346 20.46 -3.17 -23.10
C GLN A 346 20.67 -1.81 -22.40
N PRO A 347 21.57 -0.92 -22.89
CA PRO A 347 21.73 0.41 -22.33
C PRO A 347 20.39 1.13 -22.18
N LEU A 348 20.22 1.89 -21.09
CA LEU A 348 18.95 2.51 -20.74
C LEU A 348 18.50 3.45 -21.86
N ASN A 349 17.40 3.09 -22.54
CA ASN A 349 16.95 3.79 -23.75
C ASN A 349 15.57 4.43 -23.54
N LEU A 350 15.46 5.34 -22.57
CA LEU A 350 14.21 6.05 -22.28
C LEU A 350 13.96 7.18 -23.30
N PRO A 351 12.69 7.60 -23.49
CA PRO A 351 12.39 8.75 -24.34
C PRO A 351 13.11 10.02 -23.88
N ASP A 352 13.73 10.73 -24.83
CA ASP A 352 14.36 12.03 -24.57
C ASP A 352 13.29 13.06 -24.19
N ILE A 353 13.19 13.32 -22.89
CA ILE A 353 12.26 14.28 -22.32
C ILE A 353 13.08 15.23 -21.46
N GLU A 354 13.01 16.52 -21.79
CA GLU A 354 13.62 17.57 -20.99
C GLU A 354 12.98 17.62 -19.60
N ASN A 355 13.82 17.63 -18.56
CA ASN A 355 13.40 17.71 -17.16
C ASN A 355 12.26 16.73 -16.80
N PRO A 356 12.45 15.42 -17.03
CA PRO A 356 11.35 14.45 -17.10
C PRO A 356 10.53 14.38 -15.82
N LEU A 357 11.16 14.63 -14.66
CA LEU A 357 10.57 14.55 -13.33
C LEU A 357 10.13 15.90 -12.75
N GLN A 358 10.50 17.02 -13.36
CA GLN A 358 10.20 18.36 -12.83
C GLN A 358 8.95 18.95 -13.50
N PRO A 359 7.83 19.10 -12.77
CA PRO A 359 6.63 19.70 -13.33
C PRO A 359 6.84 21.20 -13.57
N GLN A 360 6.37 21.71 -14.73
CA GLN A 360 6.48 23.13 -15.09
C GLN A 360 5.80 24.08 -14.09
N LYS A 361 4.78 23.62 -13.38
CA LYS A 361 4.10 24.37 -12.31
C LYS A 361 3.87 23.46 -11.10
N PRO A 362 3.91 24.00 -9.87
CA PRO A 362 3.46 23.28 -8.68
C PRO A 362 2.07 22.70 -8.92
N GLY A 363 1.94 21.38 -8.76
CA GLY A 363 0.68 20.68 -8.98
C GLY A 363 0.40 20.22 -10.43
N MET A 364 1.34 20.30 -11.37
CA MET A 364 1.22 19.55 -12.63
C MET A 364 1.82 18.14 -12.52
N ALA A 365 1.40 17.24 -13.41
CA ALA A 365 2.08 15.94 -13.55
C ALA A 365 3.47 16.16 -14.18
N CYS A 366 4.43 15.25 -13.90
CA CYS A 366 5.75 15.32 -14.53
C CYS A 366 5.62 15.30 -16.06
N PRO A 367 6.51 15.99 -16.80
CA PRO A 367 6.57 15.90 -18.26
C PRO A 367 6.58 14.45 -18.76
N CYS A 368 7.34 13.59 -18.08
CA CYS A 368 7.41 12.15 -18.36
C CYS A 368 6.04 11.47 -18.46
N THR A 369 5.16 11.74 -17.50
CA THR A 369 3.82 11.16 -17.41
C THR A 369 2.91 11.74 -18.49
N VAL A 370 2.93 13.06 -18.67
CA VAL A 370 2.07 13.74 -19.65
C VAL A 370 2.40 13.27 -21.07
N ILE A 371 3.68 13.28 -21.44
CA ILE A 371 4.14 12.92 -22.78
C ILE A 371 3.89 11.43 -23.05
N THR A 372 4.13 10.55 -22.08
CA THR A 372 3.83 9.12 -22.22
C THR A 372 2.33 8.87 -22.42
N CYS A 373 1.46 9.53 -21.64
CA CYS A 373 0.02 9.44 -21.84
C CYS A 373 -0.40 9.91 -23.24
N HIS A 374 0.17 11.00 -23.73
CA HIS A 374 -0.08 11.49 -25.09
C HIS A 374 0.39 10.51 -26.17
N TRP A 375 1.55 9.85 -25.98
CA TRP A 375 2.03 8.82 -26.90
C TRP A 375 1.02 7.67 -27.02
N PHE A 376 0.61 7.07 -25.90
CA PHE A 376 -0.36 5.97 -25.88
C PHE A 376 -1.70 6.37 -26.52
N MET A 377 -2.18 7.58 -26.21
CA MET A 377 -3.41 8.12 -26.79
C MET A 377 -3.31 8.27 -28.32
N ARG A 378 -2.22 8.86 -28.82
CA ARG A 378 -2.00 9.05 -30.26
C ARG A 378 -1.87 7.74 -31.03
N ARG A 379 -1.25 6.73 -30.41
CA ARG A 379 -1.05 5.41 -31.00
C ARG A 379 -2.28 4.52 -30.96
N LYS A 380 -3.29 4.88 -30.16
CA LYS A 380 -4.56 4.16 -30.06
C LYS A 380 -4.38 2.66 -29.77
N TYR A 381 -3.46 2.32 -28.86
CA TYR A 381 -3.23 0.92 -28.48
C TYR A 381 -4.46 0.23 -27.85
N GLY A 382 -5.45 1.03 -27.42
CA GLY A 382 -6.68 0.57 -26.79
C GLY A 382 -6.65 0.62 -25.26
N PHE A 383 -5.49 0.88 -24.67
CA PHE A 383 -5.27 0.96 -23.23
C PHE A 383 -4.27 2.06 -22.88
N THR A 384 -4.20 2.44 -21.61
CA THR A 384 -3.27 3.47 -21.12
C THR A 384 -1.97 2.84 -20.60
N ALA A 385 -0.91 3.65 -20.46
CA ALA A 385 0.34 3.19 -19.85
C ALA A 385 0.15 2.66 -18.41
N HIS A 386 -0.79 3.22 -17.65
CA HIS A 386 -1.11 2.70 -16.31
C HIS A 386 -1.83 1.35 -16.36
N ASP A 387 -2.50 1.01 -17.47
CA ASP A 387 -3.16 -0.29 -17.60
C ASP A 387 -2.14 -1.42 -17.81
N LEU A 388 -0.91 -1.14 -18.27
CA LEU A 388 0.19 -2.12 -18.26
C LEU A 388 0.57 -2.56 -16.84
N ARG A 389 0.56 -1.62 -15.90
CA ARG A 389 0.78 -1.91 -14.48
C ARG A 389 -0.36 -2.75 -13.88
N HIS A 390 -1.59 -2.53 -14.34
CA HIS A 390 -2.70 -3.42 -13.97
C HIS A 390 -2.55 -4.81 -14.59
N ALA A 391 -2.11 -4.90 -15.85
CA ALA A 391 -1.83 -6.18 -16.51
C ALA A 391 -0.73 -6.96 -15.76
N TYR A 392 0.34 -6.29 -15.35
CA TYR A 392 1.35 -6.87 -14.45
C TYR A 392 0.72 -7.41 -13.16
N ASN A 393 -0.13 -6.62 -12.49
CA ASN A 393 -0.81 -7.06 -11.27
C ASN A 393 -1.69 -8.30 -11.50
N HIS A 394 -2.44 -8.34 -12.60
CA HIS A 394 -3.23 -9.51 -12.99
C HIS A 394 -2.34 -10.74 -13.22
N ARG A 395 -1.21 -10.57 -13.92
CA ARG A 395 -0.24 -11.65 -14.16
C ARG A 395 0.28 -12.24 -12.86
N VAL A 396 0.62 -11.39 -11.89
CA VAL A 396 1.11 -11.83 -10.58
C VAL A 396 0.10 -12.73 -9.88
N HIS A 397 -1.19 -12.36 -9.91
CA HIS A 397 -2.26 -13.18 -9.36
C HIS A 397 -2.42 -14.51 -10.11
N CYS A 398 -2.34 -14.51 -11.44
CA CYS A 398 -2.43 -15.72 -12.24
C CYS A 398 -1.27 -16.70 -11.99
N LEU A 399 -0.07 -16.18 -11.71
CA LEU A 399 1.11 -16.98 -11.38
C LEU A 399 1.15 -17.46 -9.92
N GLY A 400 0.21 -17.00 -9.07
CA GLY A 400 0.06 -17.46 -7.69
C GLY A 400 1.05 -16.85 -6.69
N TYR A 401 1.70 -15.73 -7.01
CA TYR A 401 2.61 -15.06 -6.06
C TYR A 401 1.86 -14.49 -4.85
N ASN A 402 2.56 -14.42 -3.71
CA ASN A 402 2.02 -13.86 -2.48
C ASN A 402 1.61 -12.37 -2.63
N ALA A 403 0.41 -12.01 -2.19
CA ALA A 403 -0.11 -10.63 -2.24
C ALA A 403 0.79 -9.61 -1.53
N THR A 404 1.54 -10.02 -0.50
CA THR A 404 2.53 -9.20 0.21
C THR A 404 3.69 -8.83 -0.71
N LEU A 405 4.24 -9.82 -1.41
CA LEU A 405 5.34 -9.66 -2.35
C LEU A 405 4.94 -8.72 -3.50
N LEU A 406 3.72 -8.91 -4.02
CA LEU A 406 3.09 -8.06 -5.02
C LEU A 406 2.93 -6.61 -4.54
N SER A 407 2.42 -6.41 -3.32
CA SER A 407 2.23 -5.09 -2.74
C SER A 407 3.54 -4.33 -2.61
N LYS A 408 4.63 -5.02 -2.20
CA LYS A 408 5.98 -4.46 -2.13
C LYS A 408 6.55 -4.16 -3.52
N SER A 409 6.44 -5.09 -4.48
CA SER A 409 6.88 -4.90 -5.87
C SER A 409 6.11 -3.81 -6.61
N LEU A 410 4.93 -3.42 -6.16
CA LEU A 410 4.16 -2.31 -6.70
C LEU A 410 4.33 -1.03 -5.86
N GLY A 411 4.85 -1.09 -4.64
CA GLY A 411 4.83 0.05 -3.72
C GLY A 411 3.40 0.48 -3.39
N HIS A 412 2.54 -0.49 -3.07
CA HIS A 412 1.26 -0.26 -2.42
C HIS A 412 1.43 -0.48 -0.91
N SER A 413 0.86 0.41 -0.09
CA SER A 413 0.58 0.05 1.30
C SER A 413 -0.59 -0.93 1.29
N LEU A 414 -0.48 -2.08 1.96
CA LEU A 414 -1.61 -3.01 2.13
C LEU A 414 -2.76 -2.26 2.81
N GLN A 415 -3.73 -1.80 2.02
CA GLN A 415 -4.95 -1.19 2.51
C GLN A 415 -6.00 -2.30 2.63
N MET A 416 -6.32 -2.63 3.88
CA MET A 416 -7.24 -3.65 4.38
C MET A 416 -6.64 -5.05 4.63
N ASN A 417 -6.51 -5.38 5.92
CA ASN A 417 -6.34 -6.71 6.54
C ASN A 417 -5.09 -7.54 6.19
N SER A 418 -3.93 -7.00 6.55
CA SER A 418 -2.77 -7.81 6.88
C SER A 418 -2.17 -7.20 8.15
N THR A 419 -2.11 -7.96 9.24
CA THR A 419 -1.63 -7.55 10.57
C THR A 419 -0.43 -6.59 10.52
N ALA A 420 -0.35 -5.66 11.48
CA ALA A 420 0.63 -4.58 11.55
C ALA A 420 2.09 -4.97 11.24
N TYR A 421 2.45 -6.25 11.45
CA TYR A 421 3.73 -6.88 11.07
C TYR A 421 4.11 -6.76 9.59
N LEU A 422 3.16 -6.85 8.65
CA LEU A 422 3.47 -6.87 7.21
C LEU A 422 3.73 -5.48 6.63
N LYS A 423 3.43 -4.44 7.41
CA LYS A 423 3.66 -3.03 7.04
C LYS A 423 5.12 -2.61 7.22
N THR A 424 5.89 -3.36 8.02
CA THR A 424 7.27 -3.05 8.45
C THR A 424 8.25 -4.19 8.14
N MET A 425 8.01 -4.97 7.06
CA MET A 425 9.01 -5.92 6.59
C MET A 425 10.25 -5.15 6.09
N PRO A 426 11.46 -5.46 6.62
CA PRO A 426 12.69 -4.83 6.17
C PRO A 426 13.09 -5.28 4.75
N ASP A 427 13.99 -4.52 4.13
CA ASP A 427 14.30 -4.66 2.71
C ASP A 427 15.09 -5.94 2.38
N ASP A 428 15.90 -6.44 3.32
CA ASP A 428 16.60 -7.72 3.23
C ASP A 428 15.65 -8.91 3.06
N ARG A 429 14.62 -8.97 3.90
CA ARG A 429 13.59 -10.00 3.82
C ARG A 429 12.76 -9.86 2.55
N THR A 430 12.52 -8.62 2.12
CA THR A 430 11.82 -8.35 0.86
C THR A 430 12.63 -8.84 -0.35
N LEU A 431 13.95 -8.60 -0.35
CA LEU A 431 14.85 -9.10 -1.38
C LEU A 431 14.89 -10.62 -1.39
N GLN A 432 15.04 -11.26 -0.23
CA GLN A 432 15.05 -12.72 -0.13
C GLN A 432 13.76 -13.32 -0.71
N MET A 433 12.59 -12.77 -0.37
CA MET A 433 11.33 -13.23 -0.95
C MET A 433 11.27 -13.07 -2.48
N PHE A 434 11.88 -12.03 -3.05
CA PHE A 434 11.98 -11.88 -4.50
C PHE A 434 12.95 -12.88 -5.13
N LEU A 435 14.06 -13.18 -4.46
CA LEU A 435 15.02 -14.18 -4.92
C LEU A 435 14.39 -15.58 -4.93
N ASP A 436 13.71 -15.97 -3.85
CA ASP A 436 13.01 -17.26 -3.73
C ASP A 436 11.92 -17.40 -4.80
N ALA A 437 11.15 -16.32 -5.02
CA ALA A 437 10.13 -16.22 -6.05
C ALA A 437 10.72 -16.39 -7.47
N SER A 438 11.83 -15.70 -7.74
CA SER A 438 12.53 -15.78 -9.03
C SER A 438 13.09 -17.18 -9.28
N GLN A 439 13.59 -17.84 -8.23
CA GLN A 439 14.13 -19.20 -8.31
C GLN A 439 13.02 -20.22 -8.59
N THR A 440 11.91 -20.13 -7.88
CA THR A 440 10.73 -20.98 -8.09
C THR A 440 10.20 -20.87 -9.53
N GLU A 441 10.19 -19.65 -10.10
CA GLU A 441 9.76 -19.44 -11.48
C GLU A 441 10.71 -20.12 -12.48
N LYS A 442 12.03 -20.01 -12.27
CA LYS A 442 13.02 -20.68 -13.12
C LYS A 442 12.86 -22.20 -13.11
N GLU A 443 12.59 -22.77 -11.94
CA GLU A 443 12.34 -24.21 -11.79
C GLU A 443 11.10 -24.64 -12.59
N LYS A 444 9.99 -23.91 -12.44
CA LYS A 444 8.77 -24.15 -13.24
C LYS A 444 9.00 -23.99 -14.74
N GLN A 445 9.83 -23.03 -15.17
CA GLN A 445 10.19 -22.86 -16.58
C GLN A 445 10.98 -24.05 -17.10
N SER A 446 11.98 -24.52 -16.34
CA SER A 446 12.75 -25.71 -16.71
C SER A 446 11.88 -26.96 -16.82
N GLU A 447 10.94 -27.16 -15.89
CA GLU A 447 9.99 -28.27 -15.93
C GLU A 447 9.08 -28.17 -17.16
N LEU A 448 8.57 -26.99 -17.48
CA LEU A 448 7.74 -26.77 -18.68
C LEU A 448 8.51 -27.02 -19.98
N GLU A 449 9.79 -26.64 -20.04
CA GLU A 449 10.63 -26.92 -21.21
C GLU A 449 10.83 -28.43 -21.41
N GLN A 450 11.07 -29.18 -20.32
CA GLN A 450 11.17 -30.64 -20.37
C GLN A 450 9.86 -31.28 -20.84
N LEU A 451 8.72 -30.87 -20.27
CA LEU A 451 7.41 -31.37 -20.66
C LEU A 451 7.07 -31.05 -22.13
N ARG A 452 7.44 -29.85 -22.62
CA ARG A 452 7.26 -29.49 -24.04
C ARG A 452 8.08 -30.38 -24.96
N ALA A 453 9.34 -30.63 -24.61
CA ALA A 453 10.21 -31.52 -25.39
C ALA A 453 9.65 -32.96 -25.42
N GLU A 454 9.13 -33.46 -24.29
CA GLU A 454 8.49 -34.77 -24.21
C GLU A 454 7.21 -34.83 -25.06
N ILE A 455 6.35 -33.80 -24.99
CA ILE A 455 5.14 -33.72 -25.82
C ILE A 455 5.47 -33.75 -27.31
N ASP A 456 6.50 -33.01 -27.75
CA ASP A 456 6.88 -32.97 -29.16
C ASP A 456 7.51 -34.29 -29.63
N PHE A 457 8.25 -34.97 -28.76
CA PHE A 457 8.73 -36.33 -29.00
C PHE A 457 7.56 -37.31 -29.18
N LEU A 458 6.60 -37.33 -28.23
CA LEU A 458 5.43 -38.20 -28.26
C LEU A 458 4.54 -37.94 -29.49
N LYS A 459 4.37 -36.68 -29.90
CA LYS A 459 3.66 -36.35 -31.14
C LYS A 459 4.35 -36.95 -32.36
N THR A 460 5.67 -36.82 -32.45
CA THR A 460 6.46 -37.37 -33.55
C THR A 460 6.35 -38.89 -33.61
N GLU A 461 6.38 -39.56 -32.46
CA GLU A 461 6.22 -41.01 -32.36
C GLU A 461 4.80 -41.46 -32.74
N LEU A 462 3.77 -40.72 -32.29
CA LEU A 462 2.39 -40.97 -32.67
C LEU A 462 2.18 -40.84 -34.19
N GLU A 463 2.75 -39.81 -34.83
CA GLU A 463 2.70 -39.64 -36.29
C GLU A 463 3.33 -40.83 -37.03
N LYS A 464 4.47 -41.35 -36.54
CA LYS A 464 5.11 -42.54 -37.10
C LYS A 464 4.22 -43.78 -36.97
N SER A 465 3.69 -44.05 -35.77
CA SER A 465 2.79 -45.18 -35.55
C SER A 465 1.51 -45.08 -36.40
N GLN A 466 0.96 -43.88 -36.57
CA GLN A 466 -0.20 -43.65 -37.43
C GLN A 466 0.12 -43.94 -38.91
N ALA A 467 1.30 -43.56 -39.38
CA ALA A 467 1.76 -43.87 -40.73
C ALA A 467 1.93 -45.38 -40.94
N GLU A 468 2.53 -46.09 -39.98
CA GLU A 468 2.65 -47.56 -40.02
C GLU A 468 1.28 -48.26 -40.05
N VAL A 469 0.36 -47.84 -39.17
CA VAL A 469 -1.01 -48.39 -39.16
C VAL A 469 -1.72 -48.14 -40.49
N SER A 470 -1.53 -46.97 -41.10
CA SER A 470 -2.10 -46.66 -42.42
C SER A 470 -1.53 -47.58 -43.50
N LEU A 471 -0.23 -47.85 -43.47
CA LEU A 471 0.42 -48.78 -44.38
C LEU A 471 -0.12 -50.21 -44.21
N TYR A 472 -0.22 -50.72 -42.98
CA TYR A 472 -0.76 -52.06 -42.73
C TYR A 472 -2.21 -52.22 -43.18
N LYS A 473 -3.05 -51.19 -42.97
CA LYS A 473 -4.43 -51.18 -43.48
C LYS A 473 -4.47 -51.29 -45.00
N SER A 474 -3.61 -50.54 -45.70
CA SER A 474 -3.53 -50.58 -47.17
C SER A 474 -3.12 -51.97 -47.69
N LEU A 475 -2.17 -52.63 -47.01
CA LEU A 475 -1.74 -53.99 -47.35
C LEU A 475 -2.84 -55.02 -47.11
N LEU A 476 -3.58 -54.90 -45.99
CA LEU A 476 -4.73 -55.77 -45.70
C LEU A 476 -5.84 -55.63 -46.73
N GLU A 477 -6.15 -54.41 -47.18
CA GLU A 477 -7.12 -54.16 -48.26
C GLU A 477 -6.67 -54.78 -49.60
N GLN A 478 -5.38 -54.73 -49.90
CA GLN A 478 -4.84 -55.37 -51.11
C GLN A 478 -4.92 -56.90 -51.03
N MET A 479 -4.67 -57.48 -49.85
CA MET A 479 -4.78 -58.93 -49.65
C MET A 479 -6.23 -59.41 -49.72
N THR A 480 -7.19 -58.68 -49.14
CA THR A 480 -8.62 -59.03 -49.22
C THR A 480 -9.22 -58.88 -50.62
N LYS A 481 -8.64 -58.07 -51.51
CA LYS A 481 -9.02 -58.00 -52.92
C LYS A 481 -8.46 -59.12 -53.80
N LYS A 482 -7.48 -59.89 -53.30
CA LYS A 482 -6.81 -60.98 -54.02
C LYS A 482 -7.36 -62.37 -53.68
N ILE A 483 -8.22 -62.46 -52.67
CA ILE A 483 -9.01 -63.64 -52.30
C ILE A 483 -10.39 -63.46 -52.92
#